data_AF-A0A2K2CM49-F1
#
_entry.id   AF-A0A2K2CM49-F1
#
_cell.length_a   1.000
_cell.length_b   1.000
_cell.length_c   1.000
_cell.angle_alpha   90.00
_cell.angle_beta   90.00
_cell.angle_gamma   90.00
#
_symmetry.space_group_name_H-M   'P 1'
#
loop_
_entity.id
_entity.type
_entity.pdbx_description
1 polymer ?
#
loop_
_entity_poly.entity_id
_entity_poly.type
_entity_poly.pdbx_seq_one_letter_code
_entity_poly.pdbx_strand_id
1 'polypeptide(L)'
;PACFSQYFWWIAQQFPISRNLQIVGIAAICWALWKIQNRACFEQKLIRSPAEIICYACAFLRYWAGLQSGVDKTNLLAGVAALQAEAQVP
;
A
#
# COMPACT_ATOMS: atom_id res chain seq x y z
N PRO A 1 3.01 8.98 8.19
CA PRO A 1 1.63 9.53 8.25
C PRO A 1 1.47 10.45 9.45
N ALA A 2 0.83 11.62 9.29
CA ALA A 2 0.67 12.59 10.38
C ALA A 2 -0.44 12.22 11.37
N CYS A 3 -1.49 11.51 10.93
CA CYS A 3 -2.57 11.02 11.80
C CYS A 3 -3.24 9.76 11.23
N PHE A 4 -3.17 8.63 11.95
CA PHE A 4 -3.81 7.37 11.55
C PHE A 4 -5.34 7.40 11.73
N SER A 5 -5.84 8.15 12.71
CA SER A 5 -7.28 8.23 12.99
C SER A 5 -8.08 8.82 11.81
N GLN A 6 -7.54 9.85 11.16
CA GLN A 6 -8.16 10.44 9.96
C GLN A 6 -8.20 9.45 8.80
N TYR A 7 -7.11 8.69 8.60
CA TYR A 7 -7.07 7.63 7.59
C TYR A 7 -8.16 6.57 7.83
N PHE A 8 -8.25 6.04 9.05
CA PHE A 8 -9.24 5.00 9.37
C PHE A 8 -10.67 5.49 9.24
N TRP A 9 -10.93 6.75 9.61
CA TRP A 9 -12.24 7.36 9.42
C TRP A 9 -12.60 7.48 7.94
N TRP A 10 -11.68 7.98 7.11
CA TRP A 10 -11.92 8.16 5.67
C TRP A 10 -12.05 6.84 4.92
N ILE A 11 -11.15 5.89 5.15
CA ILE A 11 -11.14 4.60 4.44
C ILE A 11 -12.40 3.77 4.77
N ALA A 12 -12.90 3.86 6.00
CA ALA A 12 -14.12 3.18 6.42
C ALA A 12 -15.38 3.74 5.73
N GLN A 13 -15.36 5.00 5.30
CA GLN A 13 -16.46 5.59 4.52
C GLN A 13 -16.40 5.21 3.04
N GLN A 14 -15.20 5.08 2.47
CA GLN A 14 -15.01 4.85 1.05
C GLN A 14 -15.06 3.37 0.67
N PHE A 15 -14.56 2.48 1.54
CA PHE A 15 -14.43 1.07 1.23
C PHE A 15 -14.95 0.20 2.39
N PRO A 16 -15.97 -0.63 2.16
CA PRO A 16 -16.46 -1.58 3.16
C PRO A 16 -15.54 -2.82 3.23
N ILE A 17 -14.27 -2.60 3.57
CA ILE A 17 -13.27 -3.65 3.77
C ILE A 17 -13.00 -3.87 5.25
N SER A 18 -12.50 -5.06 5.61
CA SER A 18 -12.19 -5.39 7.00
C SER A 18 -11.10 -4.46 7.56
N ARG A 19 -11.17 -4.16 8.86
CA ARG A 19 -10.17 -3.33 9.54
C ARG A 19 -8.76 -3.90 9.41
N ASN A 20 -8.63 -5.22 9.36
CA ASN A 20 -7.35 -5.90 9.14
C ASN A 20 -6.76 -5.51 7.77
N LEU A 21 -7.56 -5.50 6.71
CA LEU A 21 -7.09 -5.09 5.39
C LEU A 21 -6.71 -3.61 5.33
N GLN A 22 -7.43 -2.73 6.05
CA GLN A 22 -7.05 -1.31 6.18
C GLN A 22 -5.67 -1.16 6.83
N ILE A 23 -5.42 -1.91 7.91
CA ILE A 23 -4.12 -1.93 8.61
C ILE A 23 -3.01 -2.45 7.69
N VAL A 24 -3.26 -3.55 6.96
CA VAL A 24 -2.30 -4.13 6.01
C VAL A 24 -1.98 -3.13 4.89
N GLY A 25 -2.99 -2.44 4.37
CA GLY A 25 -2.84 -1.37 3.37
C GLY A 25 -1.91 -0.26 3.84
N ILE A 26 -2.18 0.33 5.00
CA ILE A 26 -1.37 1.44 5.51
C ILE A 26 0.04 0.99 5.93
N ALA A 27 0.18 -0.23 6.46
CA ALA A 27 1.48 -0.79 6.79
C ALA A 27 2.36 -0.93 5.54
N ALA A 28 1.79 -1.35 4.40
CA ALA A 28 2.53 -1.49 3.15
C ALA A 28 3.01 -0.15 2.61
N ILE A 29 2.17 0.90 2.70
CA ILE A 29 2.55 2.27 2.30
C ILE A 29 3.66 2.81 3.22
N CYS A 30 3.52 2.66 4.53
CA CYS A 30 4.54 3.10 5.48
C CYS A 30 5.88 2.39 5.24
N TRP A 31 5.83 1.08 4.98
CA TRP A 31 7.01 0.29 4.70
C TRP A 31 7.67 0.67 3.37
N ALA A 32 6.88 0.94 2.32
CA ALA A 32 7.37 1.45 1.05
C ALA A 32 8.09 2.79 1.23
N LEU A 33 7.47 3.75 1.94
CA LEU A 33 8.07 5.04 2.25
C LEU A 33 9.39 4.90 3.01
N TRP A 34 9.43 4.06 4.05
CA TRP A 34 10.64 3.81 4.83
C TRP A 34 11.75 3.21 3.97
N LYS A 35 11.46 2.19 3.14
CA LYS A 35 12.47 1.58 2.25
C LYS A 35 13.03 2.58 1.25
N ILE A 36 12.19 3.45 0.72
CA ILE A 36 12.57 4.44 -0.25
C ILE A 36 13.42 5.55 0.38
N GLN A 37 13.06 6.03 1.56
CA GLN A 37 13.87 6.98 2.32
C GLN A 37 15.25 6.39 2.64
N ASN A 38 15.31 5.12 3.06
CA ASN A 38 16.58 4.44 3.27
C ASN A 38 17.41 4.34 1.99
N ARG A 39 16.81 4.01 0.85
CA ARG A 39 17.54 3.97 -0.44
C ARG A 39 18.08 5.35 -0.82
N ALA A 40 17.33 6.42 -0.57
CA ALA A 40 17.80 7.77 -0.80
C ALA A 40 18.99 8.12 0.12
N CYS A 41 18.93 7.75 1.40
CA CYS A 41 19.99 8.03 2.36
C CYS A 41 21.26 7.18 2.15
N PHE A 42 21.11 5.88 1.89
CA PHE A 42 22.23 4.93 1.85
C PHE A 42 22.74 4.64 0.44
N GLU A 43 21.88 4.65 -0.57
CA GLU A 43 22.25 4.34 -1.96
C GLU A 43 22.28 5.59 -2.85
N GLN A 44 21.95 6.77 -2.31
CA GLN A 44 21.81 8.03 -3.07
C GLN A 44 20.84 7.93 -4.26
N LYS A 45 19.90 7.00 -4.21
CA LYS A 45 18.87 6.82 -5.25
C LYS A 45 17.61 7.57 -4.85
N LEU A 46 17.39 8.72 -5.49
CA LEU A 46 16.16 9.48 -5.36
C LEU A 46 15.01 8.79 -6.09
N ILE A 47 13.80 8.98 -5.57
CA ILE A 47 12.55 8.57 -6.22
C ILE A 47 12.37 9.38 -7.49
N ARG A 48 12.10 8.74 -8.63
CA ARG A 48 11.83 9.46 -9.88
C ARG A 48 10.35 9.77 -10.05
N SER A 49 9.47 8.95 -9.48
CA SER A 49 8.02 9.16 -9.54
C SER A 49 7.30 8.65 -8.28
N PRO A 50 6.23 9.33 -7.82
CA PRO A 50 5.32 8.81 -6.80
C PRO A 50 4.76 7.42 -7.12
N ALA A 51 4.64 7.07 -8.41
CA ALA A 51 4.21 5.75 -8.86
C ALA A 51 5.15 4.63 -8.38
N GLU A 52 6.45 4.91 -8.17
CA GLU A 52 7.37 3.93 -7.59
C GLU A 52 6.95 3.53 -6.18
N ILE A 53 6.48 4.49 -5.37
CA ILE A 53 6.00 4.23 -4.02
C ILE A 53 4.79 3.29 -4.06
N ILE A 54 3.85 3.54 -4.98
CA ILE A 54 2.65 2.70 -5.16
C ILE A 54 3.06 1.30 -5.64
N CYS A 55 4.00 1.19 -6.58
CA CYS A 55 4.53 -0.09 -7.03
C CYS A 55 5.20 -0.89 -5.91
N TYR A 56 6.00 -0.24 -5.06
CA TYR A 56 6.57 -0.87 -3.86
C TYR A 56 5.49 -1.35 -2.89
N ALA A 57 4.51 -0.51 -2.59
CA ALA A 57 3.39 -0.88 -1.73
C ALA A 57 2.62 -2.08 -2.31
N CYS A 58 2.34 -2.07 -3.62
CA CYS A 58 1.68 -3.18 -4.33
C CYS A 58 2.48 -4.49 -4.26
N ALA A 59 3.81 -4.43 -4.32
CA ALA A 59 4.66 -5.60 -4.14
C ALA A 59 4.53 -6.18 -2.72
N PHE A 60 4.54 -5.32 -1.69
CA PHE A 60 4.30 -5.76 -0.30
C PHE A 60 2.91 -6.33 -0.10
N LEU A 61 1.87 -5.67 -0.63
CA LEU A 61 0.48 -6.15 -0.51
C LEU A 61 0.27 -7.50 -1.21
N ARG A 62 0.88 -7.73 -2.37
CA ARG A 62 0.88 -9.05 -3.02
C ARG A 62 1.55 -10.11 -2.17
N TYR A 63 2.72 -9.81 -1.63
CA TYR A 63 3.44 -10.72 -0.74
C TYR A 63 2.60 -11.04 0.51
N TRP A 64 2.00 -10.01 1.12
CA TRP A 64 1.18 -10.15 2.32
C TRP A 64 -0.21 -10.74 2.07
N ALA A 65 -0.71 -10.74 0.84
CA ALA A 65 -1.91 -11.50 0.50
C ALA A 65 -1.71 -13.01 0.69
N GLY A 66 -0.47 -13.50 0.63
CA GLY A 66 -0.13 -14.88 1.01
C GLY A 66 -0.38 -15.18 2.49
N LEU A 67 -0.38 -14.16 3.36
CA LEU A 67 -0.63 -14.28 4.80
C LEU A 67 -2.11 -14.24 5.15
N GLN A 68 -2.98 -13.90 4.19
CA GLN A 68 -4.43 -13.80 4.41
C GLN A 68 -5.17 -15.02 3.87
N SER A 69 -6.35 -15.29 4.44
CA SER A 69 -7.22 -16.41 4.05
C SER A 69 -8.57 -15.94 3.50
N GLY A 70 -9.16 -16.73 2.61
CA GLY A 70 -10.52 -16.52 2.13
C GLY A 70 -10.74 -15.18 1.44
N VAL A 71 -11.83 -14.50 1.79
CA VAL A 71 -12.30 -13.25 1.17
C VAL A 71 -11.30 -12.11 1.35
N ASP A 72 -10.57 -12.08 2.46
CA ASP A 72 -9.59 -11.02 2.70
C ASP A 72 -8.41 -11.10 1.72
N LYS A 73 -7.96 -12.32 1.38
CA LYS A 73 -6.92 -12.52 0.35
C LYS A 73 -7.39 -12.07 -1.03
N THR A 74 -8.61 -12.42 -1.41
CA THR A 74 -9.16 -12.04 -2.73
C THR A 74 -9.36 -10.53 -2.82
N ASN A 75 -9.88 -9.90 -1.76
CA ASN A 75 -10.08 -8.46 -1.71
C ASN A 75 -8.75 -7.70 -1.76
N LEU A 76 -7.73 -8.20 -1.06
CA LEU A 76 -6.40 -7.59 -1.08
C LEU A 76 -5.77 -7.65 -2.48
N LEU A 77 -5.84 -8.81 -3.15
CA LEU A 77 -5.32 -8.96 -4.51
C LEU A 77 -6.07 -8.11 -5.54
N ALA A 78 -7.40 -8.01 -5.42
CA ALA A 78 -8.21 -7.13 -6.27
C ALA A 78 -7.82 -5.66 -6.06
N GLY A 79 -7.63 -5.25 -4.80
CA GLY A 79 -7.15 -3.90 -4.47
C GLY A 79 -5.77 -3.59 -5.05
N VAL A 80 -4.84 -4.57 -5.02
CA VAL A 80 -3.53 -4.38 -5.67
C VAL A 80 -3.64 -4.23 -7.18
N ALA A 81 -4.48 -5.01 -7.84
CA ALA A 81 -4.68 -4.90 -9.28
C ALA A 81 -5.23 -3.52 -9.67
N ALA A 82 -6.22 -3.02 -8.92
CA ALA A 82 -6.77 -1.68 -9.12
C ALA A 82 -5.71 -0.59 -8.91
N LEU A 83 -4.95 -0.64 -7.81
CA LEU A 83 -3.90 0.36 -7.52
C LEU A 83 -2.82 0.40 -8.60
N GLN A 84 -2.45 -0.74 -9.17
CA GLN A 84 -1.45 -0.77 -10.23
C GLN A 84 -1.97 -0.22 -11.55
N ALA A 85 -3.22 -0.53 -11.90
CA ALA A 85 -3.84 0.02 -13.10
C ALA A 85 -3.82 1.55 -13.06
N GLU A 86 -4.20 2.15 -11.93
CA GLU A 86 -4.18 3.60 -11.72
C GLU A 86 -2.76 4.19 -11.71
N ALA A 87 -1.79 3.50 -11.10
CA ALA A 87 -0.40 3.98 -11.04
C ALA A 87 0.35 3.93 -12.39
N GLN A 88 -0.21 3.21 -13.38
CA GLN A 88 0.35 3.07 -14.73
C GLN A 88 -0.39 3.92 -15.78
N VAL A 89 -1.38 4.72 -15.37
CA VAL A 89 -2.00 5.73 -16.23
C VAL A 89 -0.98 6.86 -16.45
N PRO A 90 -0.70 7.25 -17.72
CA PRO A 90 0.32 8.25 -18.06
C PRO A 90 0.01 9.66 -17.54
#